data_AF-A0A2W6CIM3-F1
#
_entry.id   AF-A0A2W6CIM3-F1
#
_cell.length_a   1.000
_cell.length_b   1.000
_cell.length_c   1.000
_cell.angle_alpha   90.00
_cell.angle_beta   90.00
_cell.angle_gamma   90.00
#
_symmetry.space_group_name_H-M   'P 1'
#
loop_
_entity.id
_entity.type
_entity.pdbx_description
1 polymer ?
#
loop_
_entity_poly.entity_id
_entity_poly.type
_entity_poly.pdbx_seq_one_letter_code
_entity_poly.pdbx_strand_id
1 'polypeptide(L)'
;YLWDNADVDAVVFHDDFTSRIEAIRHRLPAVRCWLHVGNGPCPRWAMPYEDAATSQPVGRPRTTPVTAPWGRRGDDLLLVYTGGTTGMPKGVMWRQDDLFSVLNRTADVRYPEHGGPDDVRKALRAPGVHAPTRLLPGPPLMHGTGLFTAMSVLDGGGAIVMPAGHHFDAERLLDTIEQHRVTQLVIVGDAFAKPLLRCLDNQPDRWDLSSLWLVISSGVMWSEEVKAGLLRHQPRLLMVDSLGSSEALGVAQSRSSAKGTAGTGGFVLSADTRVLDEEGRDVVPGSGQRGLVAMRGRGPIGYYKDPDKSAATFRIIDGERWAVPGDFATVERGGVVKLLGRGSGC
;
A
#
# COMPACT_ATOMS: atom_id res chain seq x y z
N TYR A 1 -21.13 -10.00 2.34
CA TYR A 1 -20.66 -9.06 3.36
C TYR A 1 -19.90 -7.91 2.73
N LEU A 2 -18.69 -8.07 2.19
CA LEU A 2 -17.87 -6.93 1.71
C LEU A 2 -18.63 -5.98 0.77
N TRP A 3 -19.19 -6.50 -0.32
CA TRP A 3 -19.92 -5.68 -1.30
C TRP A 3 -21.21 -5.06 -0.75
N ASP A 4 -21.89 -5.76 0.16
CA ASP A 4 -23.09 -5.26 0.82
C ASP A 4 -22.76 -4.17 1.84
N ASN A 5 -21.69 -4.35 2.62
CA ASN A 5 -21.23 -3.36 3.58
C ASN A 5 -20.75 -2.08 2.88
N ALA A 6 -20.04 -2.21 1.75
CA ALA A 6 -19.48 -1.10 0.99
C ALA A 6 -20.48 -0.41 0.03
N ASP A 7 -21.77 -0.80 0.06
CA ASP A 7 -22.81 -0.28 -0.85
C ASP A 7 -22.42 -0.35 -2.33
N VAL A 8 -21.84 -1.48 -2.75
CA VAL A 8 -21.33 -1.65 -4.12
C VAL A 8 -22.49 -1.72 -5.11
N ASP A 9 -22.51 -0.77 -6.05
CA ASP A 9 -23.46 -0.73 -7.16
C ASP A 9 -22.88 -1.35 -8.46
N ALA A 10 -21.56 -1.40 -8.57
CA ALA A 10 -20.85 -1.94 -9.72
C ALA A 10 -19.63 -2.77 -9.29
N VAL A 11 -19.44 -3.95 -9.89
CA VAL A 11 -18.31 -4.85 -9.62
C VAL A 11 -17.51 -5.07 -10.89
N VAL A 12 -16.21 -4.79 -10.84
CA VAL A 12 -15.23 -5.25 -11.83
C VAL A 12 -14.59 -6.54 -11.29
N PHE A 13 -14.60 -7.62 -12.07
CA PHE A 13 -14.07 -8.92 -11.64
C PHE A 13 -13.31 -9.64 -12.76
N HIS A 14 -12.30 -10.43 -12.37
CA HIS A 14 -11.55 -11.30 -13.28
C HIS A 14 -12.32 -12.61 -13.57
N ASP A 15 -12.14 -13.19 -14.75
CA ASP A 15 -12.81 -14.41 -15.22
C ASP A 15 -12.70 -15.59 -14.23
N ASP A 16 -11.58 -15.72 -13.51
CA ASP A 16 -11.33 -16.68 -12.43
C ASP A 16 -12.41 -16.68 -11.33
N PHE A 17 -13.07 -15.54 -11.12
CA PHE A 17 -14.08 -15.40 -10.06
C PHE A 17 -15.51 -15.68 -10.55
N THR A 18 -15.72 -15.94 -11.84
CA THR A 18 -17.06 -16.08 -12.45
C THR A 18 -17.95 -17.06 -11.69
N SER A 19 -17.52 -18.30 -11.49
CA SER A 19 -18.33 -19.34 -10.81
C SER A 19 -18.62 -18.98 -9.35
N ARG A 20 -17.65 -18.34 -8.67
CA ARG A 20 -17.81 -17.90 -7.28
C ARG A 20 -18.83 -16.78 -7.18
N ILE A 21 -18.82 -15.85 -8.13
CA ILE A 21 -19.74 -14.72 -8.19
C ILE A 21 -21.14 -15.22 -8.54
N GLU A 22 -21.27 -16.09 -9.52
CA GLU A 22 -22.55 -16.67 -9.93
C GLU A 22 -23.28 -17.33 -8.75
N ALA A 23 -22.55 -18.06 -7.90
CA ALA A 23 -23.09 -18.70 -6.70
C ALA A 23 -23.66 -17.71 -5.66
N ILE A 24 -23.19 -16.46 -5.61
CA ILE A 24 -23.58 -15.48 -4.58
C ILE A 24 -24.34 -14.26 -5.12
N ARG A 25 -24.37 -14.06 -6.44
CA ARG A 25 -25.01 -12.92 -7.13
C ARG A 25 -26.43 -12.64 -6.65
N HIS A 26 -27.23 -13.68 -6.47
CA HIS A 26 -28.62 -13.57 -6.02
C HIS A 26 -28.77 -12.93 -4.62
N ARG A 27 -27.70 -12.89 -3.83
CA ARG A 27 -27.64 -12.27 -2.50
C ARG A 27 -27.17 -10.81 -2.53
N LEU A 28 -26.93 -10.27 -3.73
CA LEU A 28 -26.31 -8.95 -3.94
C LEU A 28 -27.21 -8.07 -4.83
N PRO A 29 -28.47 -7.82 -4.44
CA PRO A 29 -29.44 -7.12 -5.29
C PRO A 29 -29.06 -5.65 -5.54
N ALA A 30 -28.18 -5.08 -4.71
CA ALA A 30 -27.68 -3.72 -4.88
C ALA A 30 -26.69 -3.60 -6.05
N VAL A 31 -26.02 -4.68 -6.47
CA VAL A 31 -25.05 -4.63 -7.58
C VAL A 31 -25.80 -4.67 -8.91
N ARG A 32 -25.83 -3.53 -9.60
CA ARG A 32 -26.54 -3.32 -10.87
C ARG A 32 -25.66 -3.57 -12.08
N CYS A 33 -24.34 -3.42 -11.93
CA CYS A 33 -23.38 -3.54 -13.02
C CYS A 33 -22.29 -4.57 -12.70
N TRP A 34 -22.09 -5.51 -13.62
CA TRP A 34 -21.07 -6.56 -13.52
C TRP A 34 -20.16 -6.46 -14.73
N LEU A 35 -18.91 -6.06 -14.51
CA LEU A 35 -17.89 -5.85 -15.53
C LEU A 35 -16.86 -6.98 -15.48
N HIS A 36 -16.83 -7.78 -16.52
CA HIS A 36 -15.95 -8.95 -16.66
C HIS A 36 -14.63 -8.56 -17.33
N VAL A 37 -13.51 -8.86 -16.68
CA VAL A 37 -12.14 -8.68 -17.16
C VAL A 37 -11.49 -10.05 -17.33
N GLY A 38 -10.66 -10.22 -18.35
CA GLY A 38 -9.96 -11.48 -18.62
C GLY A 38 -10.16 -11.96 -20.04
N ASN A 39 -9.56 -13.09 -20.37
CA ASN A 39 -9.60 -13.68 -21.72
C ASN A 39 -10.61 -14.84 -21.82
N GLY A 40 -11.16 -15.29 -20.69
CA GLY A 40 -12.21 -16.30 -20.63
C GLY A 40 -13.57 -15.81 -21.16
N PRO A 41 -14.52 -16.75 -21.34
CA PRO A 41 -15.85 -16.41 -21.83
C PRO A 41 -16.61 -15.54 -20.81
N CYS A 42 -17.02 -14.35 -21.24
CA CYS A 42 -17.87 -13.48 -20.43
C CYS A 42 -19.25 -14.14 -20.17
N PRO A 43 -19.71 -14.26 -18.92
CA PRO A 43 -21.00 -14.83 -18.62
C PRO A 43 -22.14 -13.91 -19.10
N ARG A 44 -23.29 -14.50 -19.45
CA ARG A 44 -24.45 -13.78 -20.01
C ARG A 44 -25.03 -12.70 -19.08
N TRP A 45 -24.75 -12.77 -17.79
CA TRP A 45 -25.22 -11.80 -16.78
C TRP A 45 -24.25 -10.65 -16.54
N ALA A 46 -23.08 -10.65 -17.19
CA ALA A 46 -22.08 -9.59 -17.10
C ALA A 46 -21.84 -8.93 -18.47
N MET A 47 -21.16 -7.78 -18.43
CA MET A 47 -20.69 -7.05 -19.61
C MET A 47 -19.16 -7.14 -19.68
N PRO A 48 -18.56 -7.38 -20.86
CA PRO A 48 -17.12 -7.27 -21.02
C PRO A 48 -16.64 -5.86 -20.66
N TYR A 49 -15.61 -5.76 -19.82
CA TYR A 49 -15.08 -4.47 -19.37
C TYR A 49 -14.60 -3.60 -20.53
N GLU A 50 -13.94 -4.20 -21.53
CA GLU A 50 -13.42 -3.46 -22.70
C GLU A 50 -14.55 -2.86 -23.55
N ASP A 51 -15.68 -3.56 -23.67
CA ASP A 51 -16.86 -3.02 -24.36
C ASP A 51 -17.41 -1.80 -23.61
N ALA A 52 -17.48 -1.89 -22.27
CA ALA A 52 -17.90 -0.77 -21.43
C ALA A 52 -16.92 0.42 -21.51
N ALA A 53 -15.62 0.14 -21.42
CA ALA A 53 -14.56 1.15 -21.41
C ALA A 53 -14.41 1.87 -22.75
N THR A 54 -14.75 1.19 -23.85
CA THR A 54 -14.70 1.76 -25.21
C THR A 54 -16.05 2.25 -25.72
N SER A 55 -17.12 2.07 -24.94
CA SER A 55 -18.46 2.55 -25.26
C SER A 55 -18.48 4.07 -25.44
N GLN A 56 -19.21 4.53 -26.46
CA GLN A 56 -19.35 5.96 -26.75
C GLN A 56 -20.68 6.49 -26.24
N PRO A 57 -20.67 7.57 -25.44
CA PRO A 57 -21.86 8.38 -25.27
C PRO A 57 -22.27 8.95 -26.63
N VAL A 58 -23.54 8.81 -27.01
CA VAL A 58 -24.07 9.38 -28.26
C VAL A 58 -23.70 10.87 -28.34
N GLY A 59 -22.98 11.25 -29.39
CA GLY A 59 -22.58 12.64 -29.65
C GLY A 59 -21.30 13.14 -28.97
N ARG A 60 -20.42 12.28 -28.42
CA ARG A 60 -19.12 12.70 -27.87
C ARG A 60 -17.92 12.03 -28.56
N PRO A 61 -16.86 12.78 -28.94
CA PRO A 61 -15.63 12.21 -29.47
C PRO A 61 -14.90 11.32 -28.45
N ARG A 62 -14.30 10.23 -28.94
CA ARG A 62 -13.53 9.24 -28.15
C ARG A 62 -12.34 9.84 -27.36
N THR A 63 -11.89 11.04 -27.72
CA THR A 63 -10.71 11.70 -27.13
C THR A 63 -11.03 12.52 -25.88
N THR A 64 -12.31 12.70 -25.54
CA THR A 64 -12.71 13.50 -24.37
C THR A 64 -12.91 12.59 -23.16
N PRO A 65 -12.16 12.77 -22.05
CA PRO A 65 -12.38 12.01 -20.83
C PRO A 65 -13.84 12.14 -20.36
N VAL A 66 -14.47 11.02 -20.02
CA VAL A 66 -15.80 11.03 -19.42
C VAL A 66 -15.70 11.73 -18.06
N THR A 67 -16.36 12.88 -17.97
CA THR A 67 -16.56 13.59 -16.70
C THR A 67 -17.96 13.31 -16.24
N ALA A 68 -18.09 12.68 -15.07
CA ALA A 68 -19.39 12.44 -14.48
C ALA A 68 -20.06 13.78 -14.11
N PRO A 69 -21.39 13.91 -14.21
CA PRO A 69 -22.10 15.17 -13.92
C PRO A 69 -21.84 15.70 -12.50
N TRP A 70 -21.56 14.81 -11.55
CA TRP A 70 -21.23 15.16 -10.17
C TRP A 70 -19.77 15.61 -9.95
N GLY A 71 -18.94 15.53 -10.99
CA GLY A 71 -17.52 15.89 -10.93
C GLY A 71 -16.66 14.87 -10.19
N ARG A 72 -15.43 15.29 -9.84
CA ARG A 72 -14.51 14.58 -8.95
C ARG A 72 -14.01 15.57 -7.91
N ARG A 73 -13.91 15.16 -6.65
CA ARG A 73 -13.50 16.00 -5.53
C ARG A 73 -12.39 15.32 -4.74
N GLY A 74 -11.51 16.10 -4.12
CA GLY A 74 -10.52 15.59 -3.19
C GLY A 74 -11.13 14.85 -1.98
N ASP A 75 -12.41 15.14 -1.68
CA ASP A 75 -13.19 14.51 -0.62
C ASP A 75 -13.81 13.16 -1.02
N ASP A 76 -13.72 12.77 -2.29
CA ASP A 76 -14.16 11.46 -2.74
C ASP A 76 -13.37 10.38 -1.99
N LEU A 77 -14.04 9.28 -1.64
CA LEU A 77 -13.47 8.25 -0.77
C LEU A 77 -12.90 7.07 -1.55
N LEU A 78 -11.69 6.66 -1.19
CA LEU A 78 -11.19 5.31 -1.40
C LEU A 78 -11.47 4.48 -0.14
N LEU A 79 -12.19 3.38 -0.29
CA LEU A 79 -12.42 2.40 0.77
C LEU A 79 -11.42 1.25 0.64
N VAL A 80 -10.55 1.09 1.63
CA VAL A 80 -9.63 -0.05 1.71
C VAL A 80 -10.12 -1.00 2.78
N TYR A 81 -10.60 -2.17 2.36
CA TYR A 81 -11.05 -3.19 3.31
C TYR A 81 -9.87 -3.93 3.92
N THR A 82 -9.73 -3.81 5.24
CA THR A 82 -8.68 -4.50 5.99
C THR A 82 -9.26 -5.65 6.79
N GLY A 83 -8.57 -6.79 6.78
CA GLY A 83 -8.88 -7.94 7.63
C GLY A 83 -8.15 -7.83 8.96
N GLY A 84 -8.86 -8.09 10.07
CA GLY A 84 -8.25 -8.48 11.34
C GLY A 84 -8.34 -10.00 11.51
N THR A 85 -7.43 -10.61 12.26
CA THR A 85 -7.41 -12.07 12.48
C THR A 85 -8.64 -12.62 13.22
N THR A 86 -9.43 -11.75 13.85
CA THR A 86 -10.54 -12.14 14.74
C THR A 86 -11.89 -11.48 14.40
N GLY A 87 -11.99 -10.63 13.36
CA GLY A 87 -13.20 -9.85 13.08
C GLY A 87 -13.51 -9.65 11.60
N MET A 88 -14.74 -9.22 11.32
CA MET A 88 -15.16 -8.88 9.95
C MET A 88 -14.31 -7.74 9.39
N PRO A 89 -13.98 -7.76 8.09
CA PRO A 89 -13.21 -6.70 7.47
C PRO A 89 -13.88 -5.33 7.61
N LYS A 90 -13.06 -4.30 7.79
CA LYS A 90 -13.50 -2.91 7.98
C LYS A 90 -13.07 -2.06 6.78
N GLY A 91 -13.96 -1.22 6.25
CA GLY A 91 -13.63 -0.30 5.16
C GLY A 91 -12.96 0.95 5.70
N VAL A 92 -11.64 1.06 5.59
CA VAL A 92 -10.89 2.27 5.95
C VAL A 92 -11.18 3.37 4.93
N MET A 93 -11.70 4.51 5.38
CA MET A 93 -12.09 5.64 4.53
C MET A 93 -10.93 6.61 4.32
N TRP A 94 -10.40 6.67 3.10
CA TRP A 94 -9.42 7.67 2.69
C TRP A 94 -10.06 8.71 1.79
N ARG A 95 -9.98 9.99 2.15
CA ARG A 95 -10.19 11.06 1.17
C ARG A 95 -9.06 10.99 0.14
N GLN A 96 -9.37 11.13 -1.14
CA GLN A 96 -8.36 11.08 -2.19
C GLN A 96 -7.27 12.16 -2.02
N ASP A 97 -7.64 13.37 -1.57
CA ASP A 97 -6.68 14.46 -1.31
C ASP A 97 -5.70 14.11 -0.18
N ASP A 98 -6.20 13.49 0.89
CA ASP A 98 -5.36 13.07 2.01
C ASP A 98 -4.43 11.94 1.61
N LEU A 99 -4.94 10.95 0.86
CA LEU A 99 -4.13 9.84 0.37
C LEU A 99 -3.04 10.33 -0.58
N PHE A 100 -3.39 11.11 -1.61
CA PHE A 100 -2.44 11.67 -2.56
C PHE A 100 -1.35 12.48 -1.85
N SER A 101 -1.74 13.35 -0.91
CA SER A 101 -0.79 14.17 -0.14
C SER A 101 0.18 13.30 0.68
N VAL A 102 -0.29 12.21 1.28
CA VAL A 102 0.57 11.28 2.02
C VAL A 102 1.53 10.54 1.09
N LEU A 103 1.05 10.02 -0.05
CA LEU A 103 1.90 9.31 -1.02
C LEU A 103 2.94 10.23 -1.66
N ASN A 104 2.56 11.47 -1.95
CA ASN A 104 3.43 12.50 -2.51
C ASN A 104 4.65 12.82 -1.60
N ARG A 105 4.56 12.65 -0.27
CA ARG A 105 5.69 12.88 0.65
C ARG A 105 6.84 11.90 0.41
N THR A 106 6.53 10.69 -0.06
CA THR A 106 7.51 9.61 -0.31
C THR A 106 7.78 9.38 -1.79
N ALA A 107 7.10 10.08 -2.69
CA ALA A 107 7.26 9.95 -4.12
C ALA A 107 8.62 10.46 -4.62
N ASP A 108 9.12 9.84 -5.68
CA ASP A 108 10.35 10.25 -6.37
C ASP A 108 10.19 11.64 -7.01
N VAL A 109 8.99 11.95 -7.52
CA VAL A 109 8.60 13.26 -8.02
C VAL A 109 7.61 13.87 -7.02
N ARG A 110 7.96 15.01 -6.44
CA ARG A 110 7.13 15.70 -5.43
C ARG A 110 6.35 16.86 -6.05
N TYR A 111 5.13 17.01 -5.59
CA TYR A 111 4.19 18.04 -6.00
C TYR A 111 3.90 19.01 -4.84
N PRO A 112 3.55 20.27 -5.11
CA PRO A 112 3.06 21.19 -4.08
C PRO A 112 1.79 20.62 -3.42
N GLU A 113 1.73 20.63 -2.08
CA GLU A 113 0.60 20.05 -1.32
C GLU A 113 -0.75 20.76 -1.59
N HIS A 114 -0.70 22.03 -2.00
CA HIS A 114 -1.87 22.81 -2.42
C HIS A 114 -1.89 23.08 -3.93
N GLY A 115 -1.11 22.31 -4.69
CA GLY A 115 -1.01 22.42 -6.14
C GLY A 115 -2.17 21.73 -6.86
N GLY A 116 -2.32 22.07 -8.13
CA GLY A 116 -3.32 21.46 -9.02
C GLY A 116 -2.71 20.49 -10.03
N PRO A 117 -3.53 19.91 -10.92
CA PRO A 117 -3.07 19.06 -12.01
C PRO A 117 -2.00 19.68 -12.91
N ASP A 118 -1.97 21.01 -13.04
CA ASP A 118 -0.92 21.72 -13.81
C ASP A 118 0.46 21.67 -13.14
N ASP A 119 0.51 21.72 -11.80
CA ASP A 119 1.76 21.57 -11.05
C ASP A 119 2.33 20.16 -11.22
N VAL A 120 1.45 19.15 -11.21
CA VAL A 120 1.81 17.75 -11.49
C VAL A 120 2.40 17.63 -12.90
N ARG A 121 1.71 18.19 -13.92
CA ARG A 121 2.20 18.18 -15.31
C ARG A 121 3.56 18.86 -15.45
N LYS A 122 3.75 19.99 -14.77
CA LYS A 122 4.99 20.76 -14.79
C LYS A 122 6.13 19.96 -14.17
N ALA A 123 5.91 19.37 -13.00
CA ALA A 123 6.91 18.57 -12.30
C ALA A 123 7.32 17.31 -13.11
N LEU A 124 6.36 16.61 -13.72
CA LEU A 124 6.64 15.45 -14.57
C LEU A 124 7.41 15.78 -15.85
N ARG A 125 7.30 17.03 -16.34
CA ARG A 125 8.03 17.53 -17.53
C ARG A 125 9.34 18.23 -17.18
N ALA A 126 9.69 18.32 -15.89
CA ALA A 126 10.89 19.01 -15.47
C ALA A 126 12.16 18.31 -16.02
N PRO A 127 13.17 19.05 -16.47
CA PRO A 127 14.46 18.49 -16.83
C PRO A 127 15.03 17.67 -15.66
N GLY A 128 15.58 16.48 -15.93
CA GLY A 128 16.07 15.56 -14.90
C GLY A 128 15.13 14.40 -14.58
N VAL A 129 13.83 14.52 -14.88
CA VAL A 129 12.86 13.43 -14.72
C VAL A 129 12.95 12.50 -15.94
N HIS A 130 13.92 11.58 -15.91
CA HIS A 130 14.33 10.85 -17.12
C HIS A 130 14.11 9.33 -17.08
N ALA A 131 13.78 8.75 -15.94
CA ALA A 131 13.46 7.32 -15.85
C ALA A 131 12.21 7.10 -14.98
N PRO A 132 11.10 6.60 -15.56
CA PRO A 132 9.95 6.24 -14.75
C PRO A 132 10.33 5.06 -13.86
N THR A 133 10.13 5.23 -12.55
CA THR A 133 10.23 4.16 -11.57
C THR A 133 9.43 2.95 -12.05
N ARG A 134 10.05 1.78 -12.07
CA ARG A 134 9.41 0.49 -12.38
C ARG A 134 9.27 -0.29 -11.09
N LEU A 135 8.04 -0.39 -10.60
CA LEU A 135 7.71 -1.08 -9.36
C LEU A 135 7.14 -2.46 -9.67
N LEU A 136 7.68 -3.49 -9.02
CA LEU A 136 7.05 -4.80 -8.94
C LEU A 136 6.41 -4.94 -7.55
N PRO A 137 5.07 -4.83 -7.42
CA PRO A 137 4.39 -5.11 -6.17
C PRO A 137 4.27 -6.63 -5.99
N GLY A 138 5.09 -7.20 -5.10
CA GLY A 138 4.99 -8.61 -4.72
C GLY A 138 3.67 -8.99 -4.02
N PRO A 139 3.18 -8.23 -3.03
CA PRO A 139 1.91 -8.54 -2.38
C PRO A 139 0.67 -8.15 -3.21
N PRO A 140 -0.50 -8.73 -2.92
CA PRO A 140 -1.75 -8.38 -3.60
C PRO A 140 -2.11 -6.89 -3.51
N LEU A 141 -2.56 -6.32 -4.62
CA LEU A 141 -3.02 -4.92 -4.72
C LEU A 141 -4.35 -4.65 -3.98
N MET A 142 -5.01 -5.67 -3.43
CA MET A 142 -6.14 -5.47 -2.52
C MET A 142 -5.72 -4.93 -1.14
N HIS A 143 -4.44 -5.01 -0.80
CA HIS A 143 -3.89 -4.51 0.46
C HIS A 143 -3.13 -3.20 0.26
N GLY A 144 -3.15 -2.34 1.29
CA GLY A 144 -2.49 -1.03 1.26
C GLY A 144 -1.01 -1.08 0.89
N THR A 145 -0.26 -2.10 1.36
CA THR A 145 1.18 -2.23 1.06
C THR A 145 1.46 -2.25 -0.45
N GLY A 146 0.74 -3.06 -1.23
CA GLY A 146 0.93 -3.10 -2.68
C GLY A 146 0.23 -1.94 -3.39
N LEU A 147 -1.01 -1.64 -2.99
CA LEU A 147 -1.85 -0.62 -3.63
C LEU A 147 -1.24 0.78 -3.55
N PHE A 148 -0.84 1.19 -2.35
CA PHE A 148 -0.40 2.56 -2.08
C PHE A 148 0.98 2.85 -2.69
N THR A 149 1.89 1.88 -2.65
CA THR A 149 3.17 2.00 -3.37
C THR A 149 2.95 2.07 -4.87
N ALA A 150 2.01 1.29 -5.41
CA ALA A 150 1.69 1.33 -6.83
C ALA A 150 1.10 2.69 -7.24
N MET A 151 0.13 3.22 -6.47
CA MET A 151 -0.41 4.55 -6.72
C MET A 151 0.67 5.63 -6.63
N SER A 152 1.55 5.60 -5.62
CA SER A 152 2.65 6.56 -5.49
C SER A 152 3.57 6.57 -6.73
N VAL A 153 3.83 5.41 -7.32
CA VAL A 153 4.65 5.29 -8.53
C VAL A 153 3.90 5.77 -9.76
N LEU A 154 2.60 5.46 -9.89
CA LEU A 154 1.76 5.96 -10.99
C LEU A 154 1.60 7.49 -10.93
N ASP A 155 1.42 8.05 -9.73
CA ASP A 155 1.36 9.49 -9.50
C ASP A 155 2.65 10.18 -9.94
N GLY A 156 3.79 9.50 -9.80
CA GLY A 156 5.12 9.94 -10.27
C GLY A 156 5.40 9.71 -11.75
N GLY A 157 4.42 9.25 -12.55
CA GLY A 157 4.61 8.91 -13.96
C GLY A 157 5.40 7.61 -14.19
N GLY A 158 5.53 6.77 -13.16
CA GLY A 158 6.18 5.48 -13.19
C GLY A 158 5.33 4.37 -13.84
N ALA A 159 5.83 3.14 -13.77
CA ALA A 159 5.17 1.95 -14.29
C ALA A 159 5.09 0.84 -13.24
N ILE A 160 3.98 0.11 -13.25
CA ILE A 160 3.77 -1.08 -12.43
C ILE A 160 4.02 -2.32 -13.29
N VAL A 161 4.90 -3.19 -12.82
CA VAL A 161 5.25 -4.46 -13.46
C VAL A 161 4.61 -5.58 -12.66
N MET A 162 3.67 -6.30 -13.26
CA MET A 162 2.99 -7.42 -12.63
C MET A 162 3.57 -8.74 -13.19
N PRO A 163 4.03 -9.68 -12.34
CA PRO A 163 4.45 -10.99 -12.81
C PRO A 163 3.24 -11.77 -13.35
N ALA A 164 3.48 -12.66 -14.31
CA ALA A 164 2.43 -13.54 -14.81
C ALA A 164 2.00 -14.55 -13.72
N GLY A 165 0.71 -14.90 -13.66
CA GLY A 165 0.16 -15.94 -12.79
C GLY A 165 -0.50 -15.46 -11.49
N HIS A 166 -1.13 -16.39 -10.78
CA HIS A 166 -2.05 -16.11 -9.66
C HIS A 166 -1.44 -16.34 -8.27
N HIS A 167 -0.20 -16.83 -8.21
CA HIS A 167 0.48 -17.21 -6.97
C HIS A 167 1.92 -16.72 -6.98
N PHE A 168 2.47 -16.50 -5.78
CA PHE A 168 3.85 -16.12 -5.62
C PHE A 168 4.80 -17.25 -6.07
N ASP A 169 5.73 -16.90 -6.94
CA ASP A 169 6.84 -17.73 -7.42
C ASP A 169 8.10 -16.86 -7.42
N ALA A 170 9.10 -17.29 -6.65
CA ALA A 170 10.31 -16.51 -6.43
C ALA A 170 11.18 -16.42 -7.69
N GLU A 171 11.31 -17.51 -8.46
CA GLU A 171 12.09 -17.50 -9.70
C GLU A 171 11.42 -16.62 -10.75
N ARG A 172 10.09 -16.74 -10.89
CA ARG A 172 9.34 -15.88 -11.81
C ARG A 172 9.45 -14.40 -11.44
N LEU A 173 9.45 -14.09 -10.15
CA LEU A 173 9.62 -12.71 -9.69
C LEU A 173 11.02 -12.18 -10.05
N LEU A 174 12.07 -13.01 -9.92
CA LEU A 174 13.43 -12.67 -10.35
C LEU A 174 13.55 -12.55 -11.87
N ASP A 175 12.95 -13.47 -12.64
CA ASP A 175 12.86 -13.39 -14.11
C ASP A 175 12.17 -12.09 -14.55
N THR A 176 11.08 -11.71 -13.87
CA THR A 176 10.34 -10.47 -14.13
C THR A 176 11.20 -9.24 -13.83
N ILE A 177 11.99 -9.26 -12.75
CA ILE A 177 12.90 -8.16 -12.40
C ILE A 177 13.93 -7.94 -13.49
N GLU A 178 14.58 -9.01 -13.95
CA GLU A 178 15.59 -8.94 -15.01
C GLU A 178 14.96 -8.49 -16.34
N GLN A 179 13.92 -9.18 -16.80
CA GLN A 179 13.27 -8.95 -18.09
C GLN A 179 12.77 -7.50 -18.23
N HIS A 180 12.15 -6.96 -17.19
CA HIS A 180 11.57 -5.62 -17.21
C HIS A 180 12.48 -4.55 -16.62
N ARG A 181 13.69 -4.92 -16.18
CA ARG A 181 14.66 -4.08 -15.47
C ARG A 181 13.99 -3.29 -14.33
N VAL A 182 13.29 -4.02 -13.47
CA VAL A 182 12.54 -3.48 -12.33
C VAL A 182 13.50 -2.71 -11.41
N THR A 183 13.10 -1.50 -11.02
CA THR A 183 13.94 -0.65 -10.17
C THR A 183 13.61 -0.76 -8.69
N GLN A 184 12.34 -1.09 -8.38
CA GLN A 184 11.82 -1.17 -7.02
C GLN A 184 10.96 -2.42 -6.84
N LEU A 185 11.12 -3.13 -5.74
CA LEU A 185 10.34 -4.31 -5.38
C LEU A 185 9.63 -4.07 -4.04
N VAL A 186 8.35 -4.43 -3.95
CA VAL A 186 7.62 -4.47 -2.68
C VAL A 186 7.43 -5.92 -2.24
N ILE A 187 7.73 -6.20 -0.98
CA ILE A 187 7.59 -7.53 -0.37
C ILE A 187 6.86 -7.46 0.98
N VAL A 188 6.53 -8.63 1.54
CA VAL A 188 5.98 -8.77 2.90
C VAL A 188 6.95 -9.65 3.70
N GLY A 189 8.01 -9.00 4.19
CA GLY A 189 9.08 -9.56 5.00
C GLY A 189 9.61 -10.92 4.54
N ASP A 190 9.92 -11.77 5.52
CA ASP A 190 10.58 -13.06 5.29
C ASP A 190 9.77 -14.03 4.41
N ALA A 191 8.45 -13.89 4.36
CA ALA A 191 7.58 -14.74 3.54
C ALA A 191 7.92 -14.65 2.05
N PHE A 192 8.36 -13.48 1.59
CA PHE A 192 8.87 -13.24 0.24
C PHE A 192 10.39 -13.32 0.18
N ALA A 193 11.07 -12.71 1.16
CA ALA A 193 12.51 -12.54 1.11
C ALA A 193 13.29 -13.85 1.23
N LYS A 194 12.84 -14.82 2.05
CA LYS A 194 13.52 -16.12 2.19
C LYS A 194 13.46 -16.95 0.91
N PRO A 195 12.30 -17.13 0.25
CA PRO A 195 12.26 -17.77 -1.07
C PRO A 195 13.17 -17.10 -2.11
N LEU A 196 13.16 -15.76 -2.20
CA LEU A 196 14.02 -15.03 -3.13
C LEU A 196 15.51 -15.27 -2.84
N LEU A 197 15.91 -15.15 -1.57
CA LEU A 197 17.29 -15.40 -1.14
C LEU A 197 17.72 -16.84 -1.46
N ARG A 198 16.85 -17.84 -1.23
CA ARG A 198 17.16 -19.24 -1.58
C ARG A 198 17.39 -19.42 -3.09
N CYS A 199 16.59 -18.79 -3.94
CA CYS A 199 16.80 -18.85 -5.39
C CYS A 199 18.17 -18.26 -5.77
N LEU A 200 18.51 -17.09 -5.19
CA LEU A 200 19.80 -16.43 -5.44
C LEU A 200 20.99 -17.23 -4.88
N ASP A 201 20.89 -17.79 -3.68
CA ASP A 201 21.96 -18.62 -3.10
C ASP A 201 22.18 -19.90 -3.93
N ASN A 202 21.12 -20.50 -4.49
CA ASN A 202 21.21 -21.69 -5.33
C ASN A 202 21.75 -21.40 -6.74
N GLN A 203 21.49 -20.20 -7.27
CA GLN A 203 21.82 -19.78 -8.64
C GLN A 203 22.32 -18.32 -8.67
N PRO A 204 23.50 -18.03 -8.09
CA PRO A 204 23.96 -16.66 -7.80
C PRO A 204 24.12 -15.77 -9.03
N ASP A 205 24.48 -16.35 -10.17
CA ASP A 205 24.78 -15.62 -11.40
C ASP A 205 23.66 -15.71 -12.45
N ARG A 206 22.49 -16.27 -12.10
CA ARG A 206 21.40 -16.48 -13.09
C ARG A 206 20.68 -15.20 -13.50
N TRP A 207 20.53 -14.23 -12.60
CA TRP A 207 19.72 -13.03 -12.83
C TRP A 207 20.53 -11.74 -12.71
N ASP A 208 20.43 -10.86 -13.71
CA ASP A 208 20.94 -9.49 -13.63
C ASP A 208 20.01 -8.59 -12.78
N LEU A 209 20.39 -8.39 -11.51
CA LEU A 209 19.70 -7.49 -10.58
C LEU A 209 20.22 -6.05 -10.62
N SER A 210 21.04 -5.66 -11.59
CA SER A 210 21.71 -4.33 -11.65
C SER A 210 20.75 -3.13 -11.68
N SER A 211 19.51 -3.36 -12.11
CA SER A 211 18.44 -2.36 -12.17
C SER A 211 17.73 -2.15 -10.83
N LEU A 212 17.65 -3.19 -9.99
CA LEU A 212 16.97 -3.16 -8.71
C LEU A 212 17.85 -2.43 -7.69
N TRP A 213 17.34 -1.34 -7.14
CA TRP A 213 18.06 -0.54 -6.14
C TRP A 213 17.27 -0.34 -4.85
N LEU A 214 15.95 -0.58 -4.87
CA LEU A 214 15.09 -0.43 -3.69
C LEU A 214 14.24 -1.68 -3.46
N VAL A 215 14.24 -2.18 -2.23
CA VAL A 215 13.26 -3.17 -1.77
C VAL A 215 12.53 -2.61 -0.56
N ILE A 216 11.21 -2.52 -0.65
CA ILE A 216 10.33 -2.05 0.43
C ILE A 216 9.63 -3.26 1.03
N SER A 217 9.69 -3.40 2.34
CA SER A 217 8.90 -4.38 3.09
C SER A 217 7.94 -3.67 4.03
N SER A 218 6.77 -4.28 4.26
CA SER A 218 5.83 -3.84 5.30
C SER A 218 4.95 -4.98 5.79
N GLY A 219 4.47 -4.86 7.02
CA GLY A 219 3.42 -5.71 7.60
C GLY A 219 3.89 -6.92 8.40
N VAL A 220 5.11 -7.42 8.18
CA VAL A 220 5.69 -8.54 8.95
C VAL A 220 7.21 -8.40 9.11
N MET A 221 7.79 -9.22 9.99
CA MET A 221 9.24 -9.26 10.24
C MET A 221 10.04 -9.51 8.96
N TRP A 222 11.09 -8.71 8.76
CA TRP A 222 12.14 -8.94 7.77
C TRP A 222 13.49 -9.07 8.47
N SER A 223 13.96 -10.31 8.59
CA SER A 223 15.10 -10.69 9.42
C SER A 223 16.41 -10.08 8.91
N GLU A 224 17.27 -9.64 9.84
CA GLU A 224 18.58 -9.04 9.50
C GLU A 224 19.47 -9.99 8.69
N GLU A 225 19.45 -11.28 9.01
CA GLU A 225 20.19 -12.31 8.27
C GLU A 225 19.75 -12.37 6.79
N VAL A 226 18.45 -12.29 6.54
CA VAL A 226 17.89 -12.33 5.18
C VAL A 226 18.23 -11.05 4.42
N LYS A 227 18.14 -9.89 5.08
CA LYS A 227 18.60 -8.60 4.55
C LYS A 227 20.08 -8.65 4.16
N ALA A 228 20.93 -9.14 5.05
CA ALA A 228 22.36 -9.30 4.78
C ALA A 228 22.61 -10.26 3.61
N GLY A 229 21.84 -11.35 3.52
CA GLY A 229 21.90 -12.28 2.38
C GLY A 229 21.59 -11.62 1.05
N LEU A 230 20.48 -10.88 0.97
CA LEU A 230 20.10 -10.16 -0.25
C LEU A 230 21.17 -9.11 -0.66
N LEU A 231 21.79 -8.44 0.31
CA LEU A 231 22.87 -7.48 0.05
C LEU A 231 24.15 -8.12 -0.50
N ARG A 232 24.40 -9.42 -0.25
CA ARG A 232 25.53 -10.12 -0.88
C ARG A 232 25.33 -10.26 -2.38
N HIS A 233 24.10 -10.49 -2.83
CA HIS A 233 23.75 -10.66 -4.24
C HIS A 233 23.55 -9.33 -4.96
N GLN A 234 23.05 -8.30 -4.26
CA GLN A 234 22.96 -6.94 -4.81
C GLN A 234 23.40 -5.90 -3.76
N PRO A 235 24.69 -5.52 -3.71
CA PRO A 235 25.21 -4.56 -2.74
C PRO A 235 24.63 -3.14 -2.87
N ARG A 236 24.01 -2.81 -4.01
CA ARG A 236 23.40 -1.50 -4.25
C ARG A 236 21.99 -1.37 -3.69
N LEU A 237 21.40 -2.44 -3.13
CA LEU A 237 20.06 -2.35 -2.54
C LEU A 237 20.05 -1.39 -1.36
N LEU A 238 19.10 -0.48 -1.41
CA LEU A 238 18.49 0.12 -0.24
C LEU A 238 17.30 -0.75 0.14
N MET A 239 17.30 -1.26 1.36
CA MET A 239 16.19 -2.01 1.92
C MET A 239 15.48 -1.14 2.94
N VAL A 240 14.19 -0.87 2.71
CA VAL A 240 13.35 -0.07 3.60
C VAL A 240 12.33 -1.01 4.21
N ASP A 241 12.42 -1.17 5.53
CA ASP A 241 11.42 -1.86 6.33
C ASP A 241 10.49 -0.80 6.89
N SER A 242 9.24 -0.79 6.46
CA SER A 242 8.25 0.19 6.87
C SER A 242 7.22 -0.44 7.78
N LEU A 243 6.97 0.21 8.91
CA LEU A 243 5.85 -0.07 9.78
C LEU A 243 4.69 0.84 9.43
N GLY A 244 3.51 0.26 9.41
CA GLY A 244 2.28 0.98 9.14
C GLY A 244 1.10 0.03 9.02
N SER A 245 -0.07 0.62 8.85
CA SER A 245 -1.34 -0.05 8.58
C SER A 245 -2.10 0.76 7.54
N SER A 246 -3.24 0.25 7.04
CA SER A 246 -4.10 1.07 6.19
C SER A 246 -4.64 2.30 6.93
N GLU A 247 -4.67 2.26 8.26
CA GLU A 247 -5.07 3.33 9.16
C GLU A 247 -3.96 4.35 9.47
N ALA A 248 -2.68 3.96 9.31
CA ALA A 248 -1.52 4.80 9.63
C ALA A 248 -0.33 4.43 8.73
N LEU A 249 -0.10 5.21 7.67
CA LEU A 249 1.00 4.98 6.73
C LEU A 249 2.31 5.61 7.21
N GLY A 250 3.40 4.86 7.16
CA GLY A 250 4.73 5.39 7.48
C GLY A 250 4.91 5.73 8.97
N VAL A 251 4.31 4.94 9.86
CA VAL A 251 4.44 5.05 11.32
C VAL A 251 5.91 5.12 11.74
N ALA A 252 6.72 4.18 11.23
CA ALA A 252 8.14 4.14 11.50
C ALA A 252 8.86 3.38 10.39
N GLN A 253 10.15 3.63 10.21
CA GLN A 253 10.95 2.97 9.18
C GLN A 253 12.33 2.57 9.69
N SER A 254 12.86 1.47 9.16
CA SER A 254 14.25 1.06 9.29
C SER A 254 14.87 0.95 7.89
N ARG A 255 16.13 1.36 7.76
CA ARG A 255 16.85 1.40 6.48
C ARG A 255 18.14 0.59 6.58
N SER A 256 18.32 -0.35 5.66
CA SER A 256 19.51 -1.21 5.58
C SER A 256 20.17 -1.08 4.20
N SER A 257 21.49 -1.03 4.18
CA SER A 257 22.31 -0.98 2.96
C SER A 257 23.64 -1.70 3.18
N ALA A 258 24.42 -1.91 2.13
CA ALA A 258 25.77 -2.49 2.27
C ALA A 258 26.72 -1.65 3.14
N LYS A 259 26.44 -0.35 3.33
CA LYS A 259 27.20 0.54 4.24
C LYS A 259 26.77 0.41 5.71
N GLY A 260 25.89 -0.54 6.02
CA GLY A 260 25.28 -0.74 7.33
C GLY A 260 23.82 -0.29 7.39
N THR A 261 23.21 -0.47 8.54
CA THR A 261 21.90 0.10 8.89
C THR A 261 22.07 1.59 9.17
N ALA A 262 21.52 2.44 8.29
CA ALA A 262 21.50 3.87 8.52
C ALA A 262 20.41 4.17 9.55
N GLY A 263 20.80 4.19 10.83
CA GLY A 263 19.91 4.36 11.98
C GLY A 263 19.82 3.07 12.81
N THR A 264 20.65 2.99 13.85
CA THR A 264 20.53 2.15 15.06
C THR A 264 19.51 0.99 15.00
N GLY A 265 19.84 -0.12 14.33
CA GLY A 265 19.26 -1.47 14.55
C GLY A 265 17.74 -1.61 14.76
N GLY A 266 16.92 -0.66 14.31
CA GLY A 266 15.54 -0.53 14.76
C GLY A 266 14.79 0.55 14.00
N PHE A 267 13.51 0.72 14.34
CA PHE A 267 12.62 1.63 13.63
C PHE A 267 12.68 3.03 14.23
N VAL A 268 12.75 4.06 13.38
CA VAL A 268 12.69 5.46 13.80
C VAL A 268 11.29 6.00 13.53
N LEU A 269 10.68 6.67 14.51
CA LEU A 269 9.38 7.32 14.35
C LEU A 269 9.45 8.42 13.29
N SER A 270 8.39 8.55 12.51
CA SER A 270 8.19 9.77 11.72
C SER A 270 7.91 10.96 12.64
N ALA A 271 8.17 12.18 12.16
CA ALA A 271 7.95 13.41 12.94
C ALA A 271 6.48 13.61 13.40
N ASP A 272 5.55 12.93 12.73
CA ASP A 272 4.12 12.97 13.03
C ASP A 272 3.65 11.78 13.88
N THR A 273 4.58 11.00 14.45
CA THR A 273 4.25 9.81 15.26
C THR A 273 4.74 9.96 16.70
N ARG A 274 3.88 9.55 17.64
CA ARG A 274 4.15 9.46 19.09
C ARG A 274 3.87 8.04 19.58
N VAL A 275 4.43 7.69 20.73
CA VAL A 275 4.05 6.49 21.49
C VAL A 275 3.47 6.97 22.81
N LEU A 276 2.18 6.74 23.03
CA LEU A 276 1.41 7.30 24.12
C LEU A 276 1.13 6.26 25.22
N ASP A 277 1.26 6.65 26.47
CA ASP A 277 0.84 5.83 27.62
C ASP A 277 -0.70 5.73 27.74
N GLU A 278 -1.17 5.06 28.80
CA GLU A 278 -2.61 4.87 29.06
C GLU A 278 -3.32 6.19 29.36
N GLU A 279 -2.59 7.19 29.86
CA GLU A 279 -3.09 8.54 30.13
C GLU A 279 -2.98 9.48 28.91
N GLY A 280 -2.45 9.00 27.78
CA GLY A 280 -2.31 9.79 26.54
C GLY A 280 -1.07 10.68 26.50
N ARG A 281 -0.09 10.48 27.38
CA ARG A 281 1.19 11.22 27.42
C ARG A 281 2.29 10.46 26.69
N ASP A 282 3.31 11.18 26.23
CA ASP A 282 4.45 10.54 25.57
C ASP A 282 5.20 9.58 26.51
N VAL A 283 5.43 8.35 26.03
CA VAL A 283 6.29 7.38 26.70
C VAL A 283 7.71 7.92 26.78
N VAL A 284 8.27 7.95 28.00
CA VAL A 284 9.63 8.43 28.23
C VAL A 284 10.65 7.47 27.60
N PRO A 285 11.54 7.94 26.71
CA PRO A 285 12.55 7.09 26.09
C PRO A 285 13.45 6.38 27.11
N GLY A 286 13.63 5.07 26.94
CA GLY A 286 14.45 4.23 27.82
C GLY A 286 13.80 3.85 29.15
N SER A 287 12.51 4.18 29.35
CA SER A 287 11.74 3.76 30.54
C SER A 287 11.37 2.28 30.53
N GLY A 288 11.37 1.64 29.36
CA GLY A 288 10.82 0.29 29.17
C GLY A 288 9.28 0.23 29.22
N GLN A 289 8.61 1.37 29.40
CA GLN A 289 7.16 1.45 29.41
C GLN A 289 6.59 1.16 28.02
N ARG A 290 5.52 0.37 28.00
CA ARG A 290 4.73 0.12 26.80
C ARG A 290 3.71 1.24 26.61
N GLY A 291 3.58 1.72 25.37
CA GLY A 291 2.52 2.63 24.95
C GLY A 291 1.91 2.25 23.60
N LEU A 292 0.91 3.00 23.17
CA LEU A 292 0.23 2.88 21.89
C LEU A 292 0.86 3.84 20.87
N VAL A 293 1.11 3.33 19.67
CA VAL A 293 1.48 4.17 18.54
C VAL A 293 0.31 5.08 18.18
N ALA A 294 0.59 6.37 18.02
CA ALA A 294 -0.34 7.37 17.57
C ALA A 294 0.29 8.21 16.46
N MET A 295 -0.42 8.44 15.36
CA MET A 295 0.04 9.24 14.23
C MET A 295 -0.93 10.39 13.94
N ARG A 296 -0.41 11.62 13.78
CA ARG A 296 -1.20 12.80 13.42
C ARG A 296 -1.01 13.19 11.95
N GLY A 297 -1.78 14.19 11.51
CA GLY A 297 -1.72 14.73 10.16
C GLY A 297 -2.74 14.09 9.22
N ARG A 298 -2.49 14.20 7.91
CA ARG A 298 -3.36 13.63 6.88
C ARG A 298 -3.35 12.11 6.99
N GLY A 299 -4.55 11.53 7.02
CA GLY A 299 -4.78 10.11 7.24
C GLY A 299 -6.22 9.75 6.94
N PRO A 300 -6.60 8.48 7.10
CA PRO A 300 -7.96 8.06 6.88
C PRO A 300 -8.90 8.73 7.86
N ILE A 301 -10.14 9.01 7.46
CA ILE A 301 -11.12 9.79 8.23
C ILE A 301 -11.97 8.92 9.17
N GLY A 302 -11.94 7.60 9.03
CA GLY A 302 -12.73 6.67 9.84
C GLY A 302 -12.87 5.30 9.20
N TYR A 303 -13.72 4.48 9.80
CA TYR A 303 -14.22 3.22 9.24
C TYR A 303 -15.65 3.39 8.72
N TYR A 304 -15.90 2.86 7.53
CA TYR A 304 -17.21 2.95 6.88
C TYR A 304 -18.28 2.22 7.68
N LYS A 305 -19.38 2.93 8.00
CA LYS A 305 -20.52 2.43 8.80
C LYS A 305 -20.14 1.87 10.19
N ASP A 306 -19.03 2.35 10.77
CA ASP A 306 -18.57 1.90 12.09
C ASP A 306 -18.09 3.11 12.93
N PRO A 307 -19.02 3.95 13.42
CA PRO A 307 -18.69 5.17 14.17
C PRO A 307 -17.97 4.86 15.49
N ASP A 308 -18.31 3.77 16.16
CA ASP A 308 -17.71 3.39 17.44
C ASP A 308 -16.23 3.02 17.28
N LYS A 309 -15.91 2.14 16.31
CA LYS A 309 -14.50 1.85 16.02
C LYS A 309 -13.78 3.06 15.45
N SER A 310 -14.47 3.92 14.70
CA SER A 310 -13.89 5.16 14.20
C SER A 310 -13.46 6.06 15.36
N ALA A 311 -14.31 6.28 16.35
CA ALA A 311 -13.98 7.08 17.53
C ALA A 311 -12.87 6.44 18.38
N ALA A 312 -12.87 5.11 18.51
CA ALA A 312 -11.84 4.38 19.26
C ALA A 312 -10.45 4.42 18.60
N THR A 313 -10.39 4.44 17.28
CA THR A 313 -9.13 4.47 16.50
C THR A 313 -8.68 5.89 16.18
N PHE A 314 -9.58 6.81 15.85
CA PHE A 314 -9.25 8.18 15.45
C PHE A 314 -9.65 9.16 16.56
N ARG A 315 -8.71 9.40 17.49
CA ARG A 315 -8.94 10.13 18.74
C ARG A 315 -8.55 11.59 18.61
N ILE A 316 -9.14 12.43 19.46
CA ILE A 316 -8.66 13.80 19.67
C ILE A 316 -7.72 13.81 20.86
N ILE A 317 -6.47 14.23 20.65
CA ILE A 317 -5.41 14.30 21.66
C ILE A 317 -4.77 15.68 21.52
N ASP A 318 -4.71 16.45 22.60
CA ASP A 318 -4.25 17.84 22.61
C ASP A 318 -5.00 18.74 21.59
N GLY A 319 -6.28 18.44 21.32
CA GLY A 319 -7.09 19.17 20.33
C GLY A 319 -6.80 18.82 18.87
N GLU A 320 -5.83 17.95 18.59
CA GLU A 320 -5.52 17.45 17.24
C GLU A 320 -6.09 16.05 17.03
N ARG A 321 -6.32 15.66 15.78
CA ARG A 321 -6.78 14.31 15.42
C ARG A 321 -5.59 13.36 15.23
N TRP A 322 -5.65 12.22 15.90
CA TRP A 322 -4.64 11.17 15.88
C TRP A 322 -5.24 9.82 15.49
N ALA A 323 -4.58 9.10 14.59
CA ALA A 323 -4.83 7.70 14.32
C ALA A 323 -4.06 6.83 15.32
N VAL A 324 -4.78 6.01 16.09
CA VAL A 324 -4.27 5.10 17.12
C VAL A 324 -4.68 3.67 16.73
N PRO A 325 -3.93 3.02 15.83
CA PRO A 325 -4.33 1.75 15.21
C PRO A 325 -4.29 0.53 16.16
N GLY A 326 -3.82 0.71 17.40
CA GLY A 326 -3.77 -0.35 18.42
C GLY A 326 -2.44 -1.11 18.47
N ASP A 327 -1.41 -0.64 17.76
CA ASP A 327 -0.07 -1.20 17.78
C ASP A 327 0.67 -0.72 19.04
N PHE A 328 1.15 -1.65 19.87
CA PHE A 328 1.94 -1.34 21.05
C PHE A 328 3.42 -1.21 20.71
N ALA A 329 4.11 -0.32 21.42
CA ALA A 329 5.54 -0.12 21.26
C ALA A 329 6.22 0.33 22.55
N THR A 330 7.55 0.14 22.62
CA THR A 330 8.44 0.84 23.56
C THR A 330 9.33 1.80 22.81
N VAL A 331 9.79 2.85 23.51
CA VAL A 331 10.76 3.82 23.00
C VAL A 331 12.06 3.64 23.75
N GLU A 332 13.14 3.30 23.05
CA GLU A 332 14.47 3.09 23.61
C GLU A 332 15.23 4.42 23.77
N ARG A 333 16.34 4.40 24.53
CA ARG A 333 17.25 5.55 24.62
C ARG A 333 17.81 5.84 23.23
N GLY A 334 17.55 7.04 22.70
CA GLY A 334 17.90 7.43 21.33
C GLY A 334 16.72 7.47 20.35
N GLY A 335 15.49 7.21 20.82
CA GLY A 335 14.27 7.38 20.01
C GLY A 335 13.96 6.21 19.06
N VAL A 336 14.72 5.11 19.18
CA VAL A 336 14.44 3.86 18.47
C VAL A 336 13.19 3.23 19.05
N VAL A 337 12.29 2.79 18.18
CA VAL A 337 11.02 2.18 18.57
C VAL A 337 11.05 0.68 18.31
N LYS A 338 10.63 -0.06 19.34
CA LYS A 338 10.42 -1.49 19.28
C LYS A 338 8.93 -1.77 19.33
N LEU A 339 8.37 -2.23 18.21
CA LEU A 339 6.99 -2.72 18.20
C LEU A 339 6.87 -4.00 19.02
N LEU A 340 5.79 -4.06 19.79
CA LEU A 340 5.37 -5.23 20.56
C LEU A 340 4.20 -5.96 19.87
N GLY A 341 3.72 -5.43 18.74
CA GLY A 341 2.56 -5.92 18.01
C GLY A 341 1.25 -5.37 18.56
N ARG A 342 0.15 -5.83 17.99
CA ARG A 342 -1.20 -5.56 18.52
C ARG A 342 -1.42 -6.51 19.67
N GLY A 343 -1.84 -5.99 20.82
CA GLY A 343 -2.12 -6.80 21.98
C GLY A 343 -3.07 -7.93 21.59
N SER A 344 -2.62 -9.17 21.70
CA SER A 344 -3.53 -10.32 21.76
C SER A 344 -4.22 -10.27 23.13
N GLY A 345 -5.33 -9.54 23.20
CA GLY A 345 -6.23 -9.47 24.36
C GLY A 345 -7.57 -8.87 23.91
N CYS A 346 -8.70 -9.56 23.93
CA CYS A 346 -9.07 -10.79 24.65
C CYS A 346 -9.60 -11.89 23.73
#